data_AF-A0A1E5Q1M7-F1
#
_entry.id   AF-A0A1E5Q1M7-F1
#
_cell.length_a   1.000
_cell.length_b   1.000
_cell.length_c   1.000
_cell.angle_alpha   90.00
_cell.angle_beta   90.00
_cell.angle_gamma   90.00
#
_symmetry.space_group_name_H-M   'P 1'
#
loop_
_entity.id
_entity.type
_entity.pdbx_description
1 polymer ?
#
loop_
_entity_poly.entity_id
_entity_poly.type
_entity_poly.pdbx_seq_one_letter_code
_entity_poly.pdbx_strand_id
1 'polypeptide(L)'
;MRACDVRPGDRLWTLRGGRTEQTEVTHVRAVKTRALVDVTTDHSTIAVSPDQLLWTPDGWTHAGDAVGTVVAWSHARKLCRERLSIQPGYQLGYLVGATCSDGTVGKNYVSLVVNDEAFAAKYALAVTVATGLPARLEAVTRPSGYLGRDLPGFRVRVVSSYLADLMRQYVGGDAHHMRQQFPRVVLRDAETFGGFLDGYEDGDGCRVKRWSARVLISSNVPFLMELAEIIGARFTPRTNGLASRLVVADSWPSRGTFQAEEHPLQLDESAWVEVRAATARATGTKPSTLYGFGLAPHPGFLVNGHLARVPWDLLG
;
A
#
# COMPACT_ATOMS: atom_id res chain seq x y z
N MET A 1 -19.38 -4.96 15.89
CA MET A 1 -20.35 -4.08 16.57
C MET A 1 -21.58 -3.98 15.68
N ARG A 2 -22.79 -4.19 16.20
CA ARG A 2 -24.02 -3.99 15.42
C ARG A 2 -24.49 -2.54 15.58
N ALA A 3 -25.18 -1.98 14.60
CA ALA A 3 -25.66 -0.61 14.65
C ALA A 3 -26.54 -0.32 15.88
N CYS A 4 -27.35 -1.30 16.32
CA CYS A 4 -28.21 -1.18 17.50
C CYS A 4 -27.46 -1.14 18.84
N ASP A 5 -26.18 -1.54 18.85
CA ASP A 5 -25.37 -1.59 20.07
C ASP A 5 -24.56 -0.30 20.27
N VAL A 6 -24.49 0.56 19.26
CA VAL A 6 -23.71 1.82 19.29
C VAL A 6 -24.35 2.84 20.24
N ARG A 7 -23.52 3.52 21.04
CA ARG A 7 -23.91 4.55 22.01
C ARG A 7 -23.03 5.80 21.87
N PRO A 8 -23.48 6.96 22.37
CA PRO A 8 -22.60 8.12 22.53
C PRO A 8 -21.33 7.75 23.32
N GLY A 9 -20.17 8.25 22.89
CA GLY A 9 -18.85 7.90 23.40
C GLY A 9 -18.19 6.70 22.70
N ASP A 10 -18.94 5.89 21.94
CA ASP A 10 -18.33 4.84 21.11
C ASP A 10 -17.52 5.44 19.97
N ARG A 11 -16.58 4.66 19.44
CA ARG A 11 -15.73 5.05 18.30
C ARG A 11 -16.05 4.25 17.06
N LEU A 12 -16.26 4.95 15.95
CA LEU A 12 -16.45 4.36 14.62
C LEU A 12 -15.27 4.70 13.72
N TRP A 13 -14.96 3.80 12.78
CA TRP A 13 -13.96 4.04 11.76
C TRP A 13 -14.50 4.96 10.67
N THR A 14 -13.66 5.85 10.17
CA THR A 14 -13.93 6.77 9.06
C THR A 14 -12.73 6.79 8.11
N LEU A 15 -12.86 7.48 6.98
CA LEU A 15 -11.78 7.72 6.01
C LEU A 15 -11.50 9.22 5.89
N ARG A 16 -10.22 9.59 5.99
CA ARG A 16 -9.73 10.97 5.82
C ARG A 16 -8.43 10.94 5.01
N GLY A 17 -8.40 11.63 3.88
CA GLY A 17 -7.21 11.70 3.03
C GLY A 17 -6.66 10.31 2.67
N GLY A 18 -7.56 9.36 2.36
CA GLY A 18 -7.22 7.96 2.06
C GLY A 18 -6.87 7.08 3.27
N ARG A 19 -6.81 7.64 4.48
CA ARG A 19 -6.42 6.89 5.69
C ARG A 19 -7.60 6.63 6.59
N THR A 20 -7.53 5.52 7.32
CA THR A 20 -8.58 5.17 8.28
C THR A 20 -8.31 5.85 9.62
N GLU A 21 -9.30 6.56 10.14
CA GLU A 21 -9.25 7.27 11.43
C GLU A 21 -10.45 6.88 12.30
N GLN A 22 -10.36 7.13 13.61
CA GLN A 22 -11.49 6.96 14.53
C GLN A 22 -12.19 8.30 14.76
N THR A 23 -13.52 8.28 14.74
CA THR A 23 -14.39 9.42 15.09
C THR A 23 -15.32 8.99 16.22
N GLU A 24 -15.66 9.91 17.11
CA GLU A 24 -16.51 9.65 18.28
C GLU A 24 -17.98 9.86 17.95
N VAL A 25 -18.83 8.96 18.44
CA VAL A 25 -20.28 9.08 18.36
C VAL A 25 -20.74 10.08 19.42
N THR A 26 -21.35 11.18 18.98
CA THR A 26 -21.88 12.23 19.87
C THR A 26 -23.36 12.01 20.20
N HIS A 27 -24.12 11.46 19.27
CA HIS A 27 -25.52 11.09 19.48
C HIS A 27 -25.95 9.96 18.53
N VAL A 28 -27.04 9.29 18.89
CA VAL A 28 -27.61 8.17 18.12
C VAL A 28 -29.09 8.44 17.88
N ARG A 29 -29.53 8.31 16.64
CA ARG A 29 -30.94 8.41 16.24
C ARG A 29 -31.37 7.08 15.61
N ALA A 30 -32.57 6.60 15.97
CA ALA A 30 -33.16 5.42 15.35
C ALA A 30 -34.46 5.80 14.65
N VAL A 31 -34.61 5.40 13.38
CA VAL A 31 -35.79 5.69 12.56
C VAL A 31 -36.33 4.40 11.97
N LYS A 32 -37.65 4.19 12.07
CA LYS A 32 -38.33 3.08 11.38
C LYS A 32 -38.63 3.48 9.95
N THR A 33 -38.24 2.65 8.98
CA THR A 33 -38.50 2.88 7.56
C THR A 33 -38.90 1.59 6.85
N ARG A 34 -39.62 1.73 5.74
CA ARG A 34 -39.85 0.65 4.78
C ARG A 34 -39.02 0.83 3.51
N ALA A 35 -38.50 2.02 3.26
CA ALA A 35 -37.67 2.31 2.09
C ALA A 35 -36.20 2.02 2.43
N LEU A 36 -35.63 1.02 1.77
CA LEU A 36 -34.21 0.68 1.79
C LEU A 36 -33.73 0.46 0.37
N VAL A 37 -32.47 0.77 0.13
CA VAL A 37 -31.78 0.43 -1.11
C VAL A 37 -30.61 -0.51 -0.80
N ASP A 38 -30.48 -1.55 -1.61
CA ASP A 38 -29.32 -2.44 -1.63
C ASP A 38 -28.33 -1.91 -2.67
N VAL A 39 -27.25 -1.30 -2.18
CA VAL A 39 -26.15 -0.82 -3.00
C VAL A 39 -25.13 -1.94 -3.13
N THR A 40 -24.92 -2.42 -4.34
CA THR A 40 -23.98 -3.50 -4.65
C THR A 40 -22.75 -2.94 -5.34
N THR A 41 -21.60 -3.26 -4.77
CA THR A 41 -20.28 -2.96 -5.33
C THR A 41 -19.54 -4.25 -5.67
N ASP A 42 -18.39 -4.13 -6.31
CA ASP A 42 -17.47 -5.24 -6.62
C ASP A 42 -17.02 -6.03 -5.38
N HIS A 43 -17.10 -5.42 -4.19
CA HIS A 43 -16.61 -6.01 -2.94
C HIS A 43 -17.72 -6.50 -2.02
N SER A 44 -18.85 -5.79 -1.94
CA SER A 44 -19.96 -6.17 -1.07
C SER A 44 -21.25 -5.41 -1.39
N THR A 45 -22.35 -5.89 -0.81
CA THR A 45 -23.65 -5.19 -0.80
C THR A 45 -23.90 -4.56 0.57
N ILE A 46 -24.40 -3.32 0.58
CA ILE A 46 -24.86 -2.62 1.79
C ILE A 46 -26.33 -2.25 1.67
N ALA A 47 -27.06 -2.40 2.78
CA ALA A 47 -28.47 -2.00 2.87
C ALA A 47 -28.56 -0.70 3.65
N VAL A 48 -29.01 0.38 3.01
CA VAL A 48 -29.02 1.73 3.58
C VAL A 48 -30.30 2.49 3.21
N SER A 49 -30.51 3.67 3.81
CA SER A 49 -31.52 4.61 3.33
C SER A 49 -31.21 5.01 1.88
N PRO A 50 -32.19 5.22 1.00
CA PRO A 50 -31.95 5.84 -0.31
C PRO A 50 -31.19 7.17 -0.21
N ASP A 51 -31.47 7.94 0.85
CA ASP A 51 -30.84 9.25 1.08
C ASP A 51 -29.47 9.17 1.74
N GLN A 52 -28.99 7.98 2.10
CA GLN A 52 -27.67 7.80 2.71
C GLN A 52 -26.60 8.37 1.77
N LEU A 53 -25.80 9.32 2.26
CA LEU A 53 -24.73 9.90 1.46
C LEU A 53 -23.53 8.95 1.44
N LEU A 54 -23.00 8.69 0.25
CA LEU A 54 -21.79 7.93 -0.04
C LEU A 54 -20.74 8.86 -0.67
N TRP A 55 -19.48 8.69 -0.30
CA TRP A 55 -18.39 9.52 -0.81
C TRP A 55 -17.90 9.01 -2.17
N THR A 56 -17.86 9.91 -3.16
CA THR A 56 -17.37 9.72 -4.53
C THR A 56 -16.25 10.72 -4.82
N PRO A 57 -15.53 10.60 -5.95
CA PRO A 57 -14.53 11.60 -6.36
C PRO A 57 -15.13 13.01 -6.55
N ASP A 58 -16.40 13.09 -6.94
CA ASP A 58 -17.12 14.35 -7.22
C ASP A 58 -17.85 14.92 -5.97
N GLY A 59 -17.75 14.24 -4.82
CA GLY A 59 -18.34 14.67 -3.56
C GLY A 59 -19.27 13.63 -2.95
N TRP A 60 -20.36 14.08 -2.32
CA TRP A 60 -21.32 13.18 -1.69
C TRP A 60 -22.49 12.92 -2.64
N THR A 61 -22.83 11.65 -2.87
CA THR A 61 -24.00 11.25 -3.64
C THR A 61 -24.97 10.44 -2.79
N HIS A 62 -26.26 10.47 -3.12
CA HIS A 62 -27.25 9.62 -2.46
C HIS A 62 -27.10 8.17 -2.92
N ALA A 63 -27.29 7.23 -1.99
CA ALA A 63 -27.17 5.80 -2.24
C ALA A 63 -28.10 5.31 -3.36
N GLY A 64 -29.29 5.91 -3.50
CA GLY A 64 -30.22 5.62 -4.59
C GLY A 64 -29.69 5.98 -5.99
N ASP A 65 -28.81 6.98 -6.06
CA ASP A 65 -28.32 7.57 -7.32
C ASP A 65 -26.86 7.19 -7.62
N ALA A 66 -26.27 6.30 -6.82
CA ALA A 66 -24.85 5.98 -6.90
C ALA A 66 -24.49 5.05 -8.08
N VAL A 67 -25.45 4.53 -8.84
CA VAL A 67 -25.18 3.56 -9.92
C VAL A 67 -24.30 4.18 -11.01
N GLY A 68 -23.27 3.43 -11.44
CA GLY A 68 -22.35 3.88 -12.48
C GLY A 68 -21.28 4.87 -11.99
N THR A 69 -21.22 5.15 -10.69
CA THR A 69 -20.10 5.88 -10.07
C THR A 69 -19.17 4.95 -9.29
N VAL A 70 -18.14 5.52 -8.69
CA VAL A 70 -17.28 4.85 -7.72
C VAL A 70 -17.45 5.47 -6.34
N VAL A 71 -17.35 4.63 -5.31
CA VAL A 71 -17.46 5.05 -3.92
C VAL A 71 -16.21 4.67 -3.14
N ALA A 72 -15.84 5.50 -2.16
CA ALA A 72 -14.68 5.23 -1.33
C ALA A 72 -14.91 4.02 -0.42
N TRP A 73 -13.94 3.13 -0.39
CA TRP A 73 -13.99 1.87 0.33
C TRP A 73 -12.68 1.56 1.03
N SER A 74 -12.78 0.94 2.20
CA SER A 74 -11.64 0.37 2.93
C SER A 74 -11.95 -1.06 3.36
N HIS A 75 -10.92 -1.91 3.32
CA HIS A 75 -11.07 -3.31 3.66
C HIS A 75 -11.30 -3.49 5.17
N ALA A 76 -12.52 -3.87 5.59
CA ALA A 76 -12.91 -3.96 6.99
C ALA A 76 -11.95 -4.77 7.89
N ARG A 77 -11.36 -5.87 7.38
CA ARG A 77 -10.38 -6.68 8.12
C ARG A 77 -9.03 -5.99 8.37
N LYS A 78 -8.77 -4.85 7.73
CA LYS A 78 -7.51 -4.09 7.83
C LYS A 78 -7.63 -2.86 8.74
N LEU A 79 -8.84 -2.51 9.22
CA LEU A 79 -9.07 -1.30 10.01
C LEU A 79 -8.28 -1.27 11.33
N CYS A 80 -8.11 -2.43 11.96
CA CYS A 80 -7.45 -2.56 13.25
C CYS A 80 -5.95 -2.91 13.14
N ARG A 81 -5.35 -2.80 11.96
CA ARG A 81 -3.93 -3.11 11.80
C ARG A 81 -3.07 -2.03 12.45
N GLU A 82 -1.92 -2.45 12.97
CA GLU A 82 -0.88 -1.52 13.40
C GLU A 82 -0.38 -0.71 12.20
N ARG A 83 -0.42 0.62 12.32
CA ARG A 83 0.09 1.54 11.31
C ARG A 83 1.54 1.85 11.65
N LEU A 84 2.40 1.74 10.65
CA LEU A 84 3.82 1.99 10.82
C LEU A 84 4.09 3.49 10.67
N SER A 85 5.10 4.00 11.36
CA SER A 85 5.62 5.34 11.13
C SER A 85 6.87 5.24 10.27
N ILE A 86 6.66 5.25 8.95
CA ILE A 86 7.75 5.14 7.99
C ILE A 86 8.69 6.34 8.08
N GLN A 87 9.97 6.07 8.35
CA GLN A 87 11.02 7.07 8.40
C GLN A 87 11.71 7.16 7.03
N PRO A 88 11.76 8.36 6.40
CA PRO A 88 12.54 8.56 5.19
C PRO A 88 14.05 8.51 5.46
N GLY A 89 14.85 8.47 4.39
CA GLY A 89 16.31 8.45 4.45
C GLY A 89 16.91 7.17 3.89
N TYR A 90 18.23 7.01 4.09
CA TYR A 90 19.01 5.92 3.49
C TYR A 90 18.40 4.53 3.73
N GLN A 91 17.96 4.25 4.95
CA GLN A 91 17.44 2.93 5.34
C GLN A 91 16.12 2.59 4.65
N LEU A 92 15.25 3.57 4.41
CA LEU A 92 14.04 3.36 3.58
C LEU A 92 14.44 3.01 2.14
N GLY A 93 15.37 3.78 1.58
CA GLY A 93 15.94 3.50 0.27
C GLY A 93 16.46 2.08 0.17
N TYR A 94 17.33 1.69 1.10
CA TYR A 94 17.96 0.38 1.15
C TYR A 94 16.93 -0.75 1.27
N LEU A 95 15.95 -0.61 2.17
CA LEU A 95 14.84 -1.55 2.30
C LEU A 95 14.12 -1.76 0.97
N VAL A 96 13.78 -0.67 0.27
CA VAL A 96 13.06 -0.74 -1.00
C VAL A 96 13.94 -1.36 -2.09
N GLY A 97 15.19 -0.91 -2.22
CA GLY A 97 16.15 -1.42 -3.22
C GLY A 97 16.41 -2.91 -3.07
N ALA A 98 16.71 -3.36 -1.85
CA ALA A 98 16.93 -4.78 -1.55
C ALA A 98 15.67 -5.63 -1.72
N THR A 99 14.49 -5.07 -1.45
CA THR A 99 13.23 -5.78 -1.69
C THR A 99 12.93 -5.93 -3.18
N CYS A 100 13.24 -4.92 -3.98
CA CYS A 100 13.04 -4.92 -5.43
C CYS A 100 14.04 -5.79 -6.21
N SER A 101 15.23 -6.04 -5.65
CA SER A 101 16.22 -6.96 -6.23
C SER A 101 15.92 -8.41 -5.83
N ASP A 102 16.15 -8.74 -4.55
CA ASP A 102 16.18 -10.13 -4.07
C ASP A 102 15.08 -10.46 -3.04
N GLY A 103 14.21 -9.47 -2.74
CA GLY A 103 13.14 -9.63 -1.76
C GLY A 103 11.89 -10.30 -2.30
N THR A 104 11.01 -10.64 -1.37
CA THR A 104 9.68 -11.19 -1.63
C THR A 104 8.63 -10.47 -0.80
N VAL A 105 7.62 -9.92 -1.48
CA VAL A 105 6.44 -9.35 -0.83
C VAL A 105 5.30 -10.37 -0.91
N GLY A 106 5.15 -11.15 0.16
CA GLY A 106 4.06 -12.10 0.31
C GLY A 106 2.75 -11.44 0.76
N LYS A 107 1.67 -12.22 0.89
CA LYS A 107 0.32 -11.72 1.23
C LYS A 107 0.31 -10.75 2.43
N ASN A 108 1.04 -11.08 3.49
CA ASN A 108 1.09 -10.34 4.75
C ASN A 108 2.51 -10.27 5.34
N TYR A 109 3.54 -10.39 4.50
CA TYR A 109 4.92 -10.36 4.95
C TYR A 109 5.84 -9.81 3.88
N VAL A 110 6.98 -9.30 4.31
CA VAL A 110 8.13 -9.03 3.46
C VAL A 110 9.28 -9.92 3.93
N SER A 111 10.02 -10.50 2.99
CA SER A 111 11.11 -11.42 3.28
C SER A 111 12.28 -11.21 2.33
N LEU A 112 13.50 -11.38 2.85
CA LEU A 112 14.74 -11.52 2.08
C LEU A 112 15.38 -12.85 2.47
N VAL A 113 15.84 -13.65 1.49
CA VAL A 113 16.55 -14.92 1.73
C VAL A 113 17.78 -15.00 0.84
N VAL A 114 18.96 -14.78 1.42
CA VAL A 114 20.22 -14.62 0.69
C VAL A 114 21.34 -15.44 1.33
N ASN A 115 22.43 -15.67 0.61
CA ASN A 115 23.57 -16.43 1.15
C ASN A 115 24.54 -15.53 1.92
N ASP A 116 24.50 -14.23 1.68
CA ASP A 116 25.38 -13.24 2.31
C ASP A 116 24.80 -12.75 3.65
N GLU A 117 25.52 -13.03 4.73
CA GLU A 117 25.14 -12.63 6.09
C GLU A 117 25.11 -11.11 6.27
N ALA A 118 26.08 -10.40 5.69
CA ALA A 118 26.20 -8.96 5.81
C ALA A 118 25.06 -8.25 5.06
N PHE A 119 24.69 -8.75 3.87
CA PHE A 119 23.52 -8.25 3.15
C PHE A 119 22.25 -8.44 3.98
N ALA A 120 22.02 -9.66 4.48
CA ALA A 120 20.84 -9.94 5.29
C ALA A 120 20.82 -9.10 6.59
N ALA A 121 21.96 -8.88 7.24
CA ALA A 121 22.06 -8.04 8.44
C ALA A 121 21.76 -6.56 8.16
N LYS A 122 22.31 -6.00 7.07
CA LYS A 122 21.98 -4.63 6.62
C LYS A 122 20.49 -4.49 6.31
N TYR A 123 19.90 -5.48 5.66
CA TYR A 123 18.46 -5.48 5.38
C TYR A 123 17.62 -5.50 6.66
N ALA A 124 17.96 -6.33 7.65
CA ALA A 124 17.27 -6.35 8.94
C ALA A 124 17.36 -4.99 9.66
N LEU A 125 18.54 -4.36 9.65
CA LEU A 125 18.72 -3.01 10.18
C LEU A 125 17.84 -2.00 9.45
N ALA A 126 17.83 -2.04 8.12
CA ALA A 126 17.06 -1.13 7.28
C ALA A 126 15.56 -1.25 7.54
N VAL A 127 15.02 -2.48 7.61
CA VAL A 127 13.62 -2.73 7.99
C VAL A 127 13.31 -2.12 9.36
N THR A 128 14.17 -2.36 10.35
CA THR A 128 13.95 -1.91 11.73
C THR A 128 13.95 -0.38 11.82
N VAL A 129 14.94 0.28 11.23
CA VAL A 129 15.07 1.74 11.27
C VAL A 129 13.96 2.43 10.47
N ALA A 130 13.68 1.95 9.25
CA ALA A 130 12.71 2.59 8.38
C ALA A 130 11.25 2.40 8.83
N THR A 131 10.95 1.33 9.56
CA THR A 131 9.54 0.96 9.87
C THR A 131 9.22 0.86 11.36
N GLY A 132 10.24 0.77 12.23
CA GLY A 132 10.10 0.45 13.65
C GLY A 132 9.80 -1.02 13.95
N LEU A 133 9.60 -1.88 12.93
CA LEU A 133 9.31 -3.29 13.13
C LEU A 133 10.59 -4.07 13.46
N PRO A 134 10.56 -4.95 14.48
CA PRO A 134 11.72 -5.78 14.78
C PRO A 134 11.98 -6.77 13.64
N ALA A 135 13.13 -6.63 12.98
CA ALA A 135 13.62 -7.58 12.01
C ALA A 135 14.84 -8.31 12.56
N ARG A 136 14.89 -9.62 12.37
CA ARG A 136 15.97 -10.49 12.85
C ARG A 136 16.49 -11.37 11.72
N LEU A 137 17.77 -11.68 11.84
CA LEU A 137 18.43 -12.67 11.02
C LEU A 137 18.07 -14.08 11.50
N GLU A 138 17.75 -14.96 10.57
CA GLU A 138 17.49 -16.37 10.84
C GLU A 138 18.35 -17.21 9.90
N ALA A 139 19.21 -18.07 10.44
CA ALA A 139 19.91 -19.05 9.63
C ALA A 139 18.90 -20.06 9.08
N VAL A 140 18.93 -20.29 7.77
CA VAL A 140 18.00 -21.17 7.06
C VAL A 140 18.75 -22.02 6.04
N THR A 141 18.07 -23.06 5.58
CA THR A 141 18.51 -23.88 4.47
C THR A 141 17.56 -23.66 3.28
N ARG A 142 18.11 -23.46 2.07
CA ARG A 142 17.32 -23.29 0.84
C ARG A 142 17.74 -24.29 -0.24
N PRO A 143 16.79 -24.86 -0.99
CA PRO A 143 17.13 -25.68 -2.15
C PRO A 143 17.75 -24.81 -3.24
N SER A 144 18.88 -25.24 -3.79
CA SER A 144 19.49 -24.63 -4.97
C SER A 144 19.14 -25.42 -6.22
N GLY A 145 18.33 -24.85 -7.10
CA GLY A 145 18.02 -25.46 -8.40
C GLY A 145 19.26 -25.59 -9.31
N TYR A 146 20.25 -24.71 -9.16
CA TYR A 146 21.50 -24.76 -9.92
C TYR A 146 22.44 -25.87 -9.42
N LEU A 147 22.56 -26.03 -8.10
CA LEU A 147 23.48 -27.02 -7.49
C LEU A 147 22.81 -28.34 -7.13
N GLY A 148 21.48 -28.47 -7.27
CA GLY A 148 20.71 -29.66 -6.94
C GLY A 148 20.79 -30.09 -5.47
N ARG A 149 21.16 -29.16 -4.58
CA ARG A 149 21.31 -29.42 -3.14
C ARG A 149 20.88 -28.24 -2.30
N ASP A 150 20.65 -28.53 -1.03
CA ASP A 150 20.39 -27.54 0.00
C ASP A 150 21.66 -26.74 0.32
N LEU A 151 21.51 -25.41 0.40
CA LEU A 151 22.56 -24.48 0.76
C LEU A 151 22.18 -23.71 2.03
N PRO A 152 23.17 -23.43 2.90
CA PRO A 152 22.96 -22.51 4.01
C PRO A 152 22.71 -21.10 3.47
N GLY A 153 21.88 -20.35 4.17
CA GLY A 153 21.63 -18.94 3.92
C GLY A 153 21.00 -18.26 5.13
N PHE A 154 20.63 -17.00 4.93
CA PHE A 154 20.10 -16.14 5.95
C PHE A 154 18.77 -15.57 5.48
N ARG A 155 17.77 -15.65 6.34
CA ARG A 155 16.44 -15.10 6.14
C ARG A 155 16.22 -13.94 7.07
N VAL A 156 15.65 -12.87 6.52
CA VAL A 156 14.96 -11.83 7.30
C VAL A 156 13.51 -11.85 6.85
N ARG A 157 12.58 -12.01 7.79
CA ARG A 157 11.15 -12.00 7.48
C ARG A 157 10.39 -11.21 8.53
N VAL A 158 9.59 -10.27 8.06
CA VAL A 158 8.69 -9.47 8.90
C VAL A 158 7.25 -9.70 8.45
N VAL A 159 6.41 -10.13 9.40
CA VAL A 159 4.98 -10.36 9.17
C VAL A 159 4.21 -9.10 9.52
N SER A 160 3.88 -8.32 8.49
CA SER A 160 3.04 -7.13 8.61
C SER A 160 2.24 -6.97 7.32
N SER A 161 0.91 -7.02 7.42
CA SER A 161 0.04 -6.73 6.28
C SER A 161 0.13 -5.27 5.83
N TYR A 162 0.39 -4.36 6.78
CA TYR A 162 0.62 -2.95 6.48
C TYR A 162 1.87 -2.77 5.61
N LEU A 163 3.01 -3.34 6.04
CA LEU A 163 4.26 -3.23 5.26
C LEU A 163 4.13 -3.93 3.90
N ALA A 164 3.50 -5.10 3.84
CA ALA A 164 3.32 -5.82 2.57
C ALA A 164 2.46 -5.03 1.56
N ASP A 165 1.36 -4.43 2.00
CA ASP A 165 0.54 -3.56 1.15
C ASP A 165 1.27 -2.27 0.76
N LEU A 166 2.03 -1.70 1.70
CA LEU A 166 2.83 -0.50 1.44
C LEU A 166 3.92 -0.74 0.40
N MET A 167 4.64 -1.87 0.49
CA MET A 167 5.62 -2.25 -0.52
C MET A 167 4.98 -2.44 -1.90
N ARG A 168 3.77 -3.01 -1.97
CA ARG A 168 3.01 -3.07 -3.23
C ARG A 168 2.66 -1.68 -3.74
N GLN A 169 2.19 -0.78 -2.88
CA GLN A 169 1.90 0.60 -3.27
C GLN A 169 3.14 1.27 -3.88
N TYR A 170 4.30 1.14 -3.23
CA TYR A 170 5.54 1.76 -3.70
C TYR A 170 5.93 1.28 -5.10
N VAL A 171 5.62 0.05 -5.46
CA VAL A 171 5.99 -0.54 -6.76
C VAL A 171 4.83 -0.62 -7.76
N GLY A 172 3.77 0.15 -7.56
CA GLY A 172 2.66 0.25 -8.52
C GLY A 172 1.65 -0.91 -8.48
N GLY A 173 1.58 -1.65 -7.36
CA GLY A 173 0.53 -2.62 -7.05
C GLY A 173 0.98 -4.08 -7.08
N ASP A 174 1.94 -4.44 -7.94
CA ASP A 174 2.47 -5.81 -8.05
C ASP A 174 3.98 -5.84 -7.81
N ALA A 175 4.37 -6.40 -6.66
CA ALA A 175 5.76 -6.50 -6.24
C ALA A 175 6.52 -7.71 -6.84
N HIS A 176 5.95 -8.37 -7.84
CA HIS A 176 6.68 -9.39 -8.58
C HIS A 176 7.79 -8.73 -9.42
N HIS A 177 9.02 -9.23 -9.31
CA HIS A 177 10.22 -8.62 -9.94
C HIS A 177 10.07 -8.28 -11.44
N MET A 178 9.33 -9.09 -12.21
CA MET A 178 9.04 -8.83 -13.64
C MET A 178 7.95 -7.77 -13.94
N ARG A 179 7.15 -7.37 -12.95
CA ARG A 179 5.96 -6.52 -13.12
C ARG A 179 5.96 -5.28 -12.22
N GLN A 180 6.86 -5.23 -11.24
CA GLN A 180 7.04 -4.07 -10.39
C GLN A 180 7.40 -2.82 -11.22
N GLN A 181 6.73 -1.72 -10.92
CA GLN A 181 7.10 -0.40 -11.43
C GLN A 181 8.31 0.14 -10.64
N PHE A 182 8.97 1.16 -11.18
CA PHE A 182 10.04 1.82 -10.45
C PHE A 182 9.48 2.49 -9.18
N PRO A 183 10.07 2.27 -7.99
CA PRO A 183 9.50 2.75 -6.75
C PRO A 183 9.80 4.23 -6.53
N ARG A 184 9.00 5.12 -7.12
CA ARG A 184 9.25 6.57 -7.09
C ARG A 184 9.33 7.19 -5.70
N VAL A 185 8.83 6.50 -4.66
CA VAL A 185 9.02 6.88 -3.25
C VAL A 185 10.50 7.07 -2.87
N VAL A 186 11.43 6.37 -3.55
CA VAL A 186 12.87 6.50 -3.28
C VAL A 186 13.47 7.78 -3.86
N LEU A 187 12.75 8.48 -4.74
CA LEU A 187 13.18 9.75 -5.35
C LEU A 187 12.93 10.95 -4.44
N ARG A 188 12.53 10.73 -3.18
CA ARG A 188 12.27 11.79 -2.21
C ARG A 188 13.45 12.74 -2.02
N ASP A 189 14.64 12.17 -1.91
CA ASP A 189 15.90 12.88 -1.73
C ASP A 189 17.06 11.99 -2.18
N ALA A 190 18.23 12.61 -2.36
CA ALA A 190 19.41 11.91 -2.85
C ALA A 190 19.92 10.85 -1.86
N GLU A 191 19.67 11.01 -0.56
CA GLU A 191 20.06 10.05 0.47
C GLU A 191 19.24 8.75 0.36
N THR A 192 17.93 8.88 0.29
CA THR A 192 16.99 7.77 0.09
C THR A 192 17.27 7.07 -1.23
N PHE A 193 17.49 7.83 -2.30
CA PHE A 193 17.82 7.23 -3.60
C PHE A 193 19.19 6.51 -3.57
N GLY A 194 20.18 7.06 -2.87
CA GLY A 194 21.47 6.41 -2.64
C GLY A 194 21.32 5.07 -1.90
N GLY A 195 20.50 5.04 -0.85
CA GLY A 195 20.15 3.81 -0.15
C GLY A 195 19.50 2.78 -1.08
N PHE A 196 18.59 3.21 -1.95
CA PHE A 196 17.98 2.34 -2.95
C PHE A 196 18.99 1.71 -3.89
N LEU A 197 19.93 2.49 -4.42
CA LEU A 197 20.99 1.97 -5.29
C LEU A 197 21.87 0.94 -4.58
N ASP A 198 22.24 1.20 -3.32
CA ASP A 198 23.05 0.29 -2.52
C ASP A 198 22.30 -1.02 -2.18
N GLY A 199 21.02 -0.92 -1.82
CA GLY A 199 20.19 -2.10 -1.54
C GLY A 199 19.93 -2.95 -2.79
N TYR A 200 19.72 -2.33 -3.95
CA TYR A 200 19.57 -3.06 -5.21
C TYR A 200 20.89 -3.72 -5.61
N GLU A 201 22.02 -3.02 -5.43
CA GLU A 201 23.36 -3.53 -5.74
C GLU A 201 23.72 -4.77 -4.92
N ASP A 202 23.44 -4.76 -3.61
CA ASP A 202 23.74 -5.90 -2.73
C ASP A 202 22.95 -7.18 -3.12
N GLY A 203 21.80 -7.03 -3.82
CA GLY A 203 21.02 -8.16 -4.36
C GLY A 203 21.37 -8.52 -5.80
N ASP A 204 20.93 -7.69 -6.74
CA ASP A 204 21.03 -7.95 -8.19
C ASP A 204 22.03 -6.99 -8.87
N GLY A 205 23.15 -6.72 -8.22
CA GLY A 205 24.19 -5.88 -8.79
C GLY A 205 25.61 -6.25 -8.39
N CYS A 206 26.56 -5.43 -8.83
CA CYS A 206 27.95 -5.52 -8.40
C CYS A 206 28.75 -4.23 -8.69
N ARG A 207 29.81 -4.00 -7.92
CA ARG A 207 30.81 -2.96 -8.20
C ARG A 207 31.64 -3.29 -9.44
N VAL A 208 31.92 -2.27 -10.24
CA VAL A 208 32.91 -2.36 -11.31
C VAL A 208 34.32 -2.20 -10.73
N LYS A 209 35.22 -3.16 -11.00
CA LYS A 209 36.58 -3.15 -10.43
C LYS A 209 37.48 -1.99 -10.87
N ARG A 210 37.23 -1.40 -12.04
CA ARG A 210 38.16 -0.49 -12.72
C ARG A 210 37.84 1.00 -12.57
N TRP A 211 36.63 1.34 -12.12
CA TRP A 211 36.21 2.73 -11.89
C TRP A 211 35.06 2.79 -10.88
N SER A 212 34.75 3.99 -10.39
CA SER A 212 33.70 4.23 -9.41
C SER A 212 32.30 4.14 -10.03
N ALA A 213 31.82 2.91 -10.20
CA ALA A 213 30.49 2.61 -10.71
C ALA A 213 29.99 1.26 -10.20
N ARG A 214 28.67 1.07 -10.27
CA ARG A 214 27.97 -0.19 -10.05
C ARG A 214 27.24 -0.63 -11.30
N VAL A 215 27.01 -1.92 -11.43
CA VAL A 215 26.15 -2.51 -12.46
C VAL A 215 24.94 -3.09 -11.76
N LEU A 216 23.74 -2.66 -12.19
CA LEU A 216 22.48 -3.24 -11.75
C LEU A 216 21.96 -4.16 -12.86
N ILE A 217 21.45 -5.32 -12.49
CA ILE A 217 21.03 -6.38 -13.40
C ILE A 217 19.54 -6.61 -13.19
N SER A 218 18.75 -6.63 -14.27
CA SER A 218 17.33 -6.95 -14.16
C SER A 218 16.76 -7.46 -15.47
N SER A 219 15.80 -8.38 -15.38
CA SER A 219 14.95 -8.78 -16.50
C SER A 219 13.77 -7.82 -16.71
N ASN A 220 13.52 -6.90 -15.77
CA ASN A 220 12.50 -5.86 -15.89
C ASN A 220 13.09 -4.66 -16.64
N VAL A 221 12.95 -4.66 -17.96
CA VAL A 221 13.49 -3.60 -18.84
C VAL A 221 12.86 -2.23 -18.57
N PRO A 222 11.52 -2.08 -18.43
CA PRO A 222 10.91 -0.79 -18.09
C PRO A 222 11.50 -0.16 -16.83
N PHE A 223 11.71 -0.95 -15.78
CA PHE A 223 12.34 -0.50 -14.53
C PHE A 223 13.75 0.08 -14.77
N LEU A 224 14.58 -0.60 -15.57
CA LEU A 224 15.93 -0.12 -15.88
C LEU A 224 15.94 1.10 -16.80
N MET A 225 14.96 1.22 -17.70
CA MET A 225 14.79 2.41 -18.56
C MET A 225 14.49 3.64 -17.70
N GLU A 226 13.51 3.54 -16.81
CA GLU A 226 13.14 4.64 -15.92
C GLU A 226 14.32 5.03 -15.00
N LEU A 227 15.00 4.04 -14.42
CA LEU A 227 16.20 4.30 -13.61
C LEU A 227 17.30 5.00 -14.41
N ALA A 228 17.52 4.59 -15.67
CA ALA A 228 18.51 5.22 -16.53
C ALA A 228 18.20 6.69 -16.82
N GLU A 229 16.92 7.02 -17.04
CA GLU A 229 16.46 8.41 -17.22
C GLU A 229 16.73 9.25 -15.96
N ILE A 230 16.36 8.74 -14.79
CA ILE A 230 16.56 9.42 -13.49
C ILE A 230 18.04 9.78 -13.26
N ILE A 231 18.95 8.84 -13.50
CA ILE A 231 20.40 9.05 -13.29
C ILE A 231 21.11 9.66 -14.51
N GLY A 232 20.38 9.94 -15.59
CA GLY A 232 20.93 10.48 -16.83
C GLY A 232 21.95 9.54 -17.49
N ALA A 233 21.74 8.23 -17.39
CA ALA A 233 22.59 7.21 -18.01
C ALA A 233 22.06 6.76 -19.37
N ARG A 234 22.97 6.34 -20.24
CA ARG A 234 22.60 5.62 -21.46
C ARG A 234 22.29 4.17 -21.10
N PHE A 235 21.16 3.67 -21.59
CA PHE A 235 20.76 2.29 -21.41
C PHE A 235 20.39 1.68 -22.75
N THR A 236 20.80 0.43 -22.98
CA THR A 236 20.45 -0.34 -24.16
C THR A 236 20.02 -1.73 -23.69
N PRO A 237 18.72 -2.05 -23.78
CA PRO A 237 18.20 -3.35 -23.36
C PRO A 237 18.83 -4.50 -24.13
N ARG A 238 18.99 -5.66 -23.49
CA ARG A 238 19.33 -6.91 -24.17
C ARG A 238 18.09 -7.48 -24.85
N THR A 239 18.24 -7.96 -26.08
CA THR A 239 17.15 -8.50 -26.91
C THR A 239 17.07 -10.02 -26.93
N ASN A 240 18.00 -10.72 -26.27
CA ASN A 240 18.15 -12.19 -26.35
C ASN A 240 17.52 -12.96 -25.18
N GLY A 241 16.56 -12.36 -24.48
CA GLY A 241 15.87 -12.98 -23.34
C GLY A 241 16.68 -13.10 -22.05
N LEU A 242 17.93 -12.61 -22.03
CA LEU A 242 18.74 -12.51 -20.82
C LEU A 242 18.47 -11.20 -20.06
N ALA A 243 18.74 -11.20 -18.75
CA ALA A 243 18.68 -10.00 -17.93
C ALA A 243 19.57 -8.88 -18.51
N SER A 244 19.02 -7.67 -18.55
CA SER A 244 19.70 -6.45 -19.00
C SER A 244 20.59 -5.89 -17.89
N ARG A 245 21.53 -5.03 -18.26
CA ARG A 245 22.51 -4.43 -17.33
C ARG A 245 22.51 -2.92 -17.49
N LEU A 246 22.39 -2.21 -16.38
CA LEU A 246 22.53 -0.76 -16.32
C LEU A 246 23.78 -0.40 -15.53
N VAL A 247 24.64 0.44 -16.11
CA VAL A 247 25.81 0.98 -15.40
C VAL A 247 25.43 2.30 -14.76
N VAL A 248 25.57 2.37 -13.44
CA VAL A 248 25.34 3.58 -12.64
C VAL A 248 26.70 4.07 -12.16
N ALA A 249 27.19 5.17 -12.74
CA ALA A 249 28.42 5.81 -12.26
C ALA A 249 28.16 6.50 -10.93
N ASP A 250 29.10 6.45 -9.99
CA ASP A 250 28.94 7.12 -8.68
C ASP A 250 28.84 8.65 -8.81
N SER A 251 29.30 9.20 -9.95
CA SER A 251 29.14 10.60 -10.31
C SER A 251 27.75 10.94 -10.87
N TRP A 252 26.76 10.04 -10.80
CA TRP A 252 25.41 10.35 -11.26
C TRP A 252 24.82 11.64 -10.63
N PRO A 253 25.10 12.02 -9.36
CA PRO A 253 24.53 13.27 -8.81
C PRO A 253 25.01 14.50 -9.57
N SER A 254 26.25 14.50 -10.08
CA SER A 254 26.81 15.65 -10.81
C SER A 254 26.21 15.83 -12.20
N ARG A 255 25.36 14.90 -12.68
CA ARG A 255 24.67 15.03 -13.96
C ARG A 255 23.45 15.94 -13.89
N GLY A 256 22.94 16.23 -12.69
CA GLY A 256 21.81 17.14 -12.48
C GLY A 256 20.46 16.65 -13.03
N THR A 257 20.34 15.38 -13.39
CA THR A 257 19.10 14.79 -13.93
C THR A 257 18.14 14.31 -12.85
N PHE A 258 18.66 13.96 -11.67
CA PHE A 258 17.83 13.56 -10.54
C PHE A 258 16.99 14.75 -10.07
N GLN A 259 15.69 14.55 -9.97
CA GLN A 259 14.73 15.50 -9.44
C GLN A 259 14.11 14.86 -8.20
N ALA A 260 14.08 15.61 -7.10
CA ALA A 260 13.41 15.17 -5.90
C ALA A 260 11.89 15.16 -6.11
N GLU A 261 11.21 14.13 -5.63
CA GLU A 261 9.77 13.96 -5.81
C GLU A 261 9.03 13.71 -4.51
N GLU A 262 7.82 14.27 -4.39
CA GLU A 262 6.96 14.02 -3.25
C GLU A 262 5.99 12.88 -3.52
N HIS A 263 6.25 11.73 -2.87
CA HIS A 263 5.35 10.58 -2.89
C HIS A 263 4.87 10.23 -1.47
N PRO A 264 3.65 9.68 -1.32
CA PRO A 264 3.15 9.24 -0.02
C PRO A 264 4.05 8.16 0.61
N LEU A 265 4.59 8.45 1.80
CA LEU A 265 5.31 7.46 2.61
C LEU A 265 4.37 6.48 3.31
N GLN A 266 3.14 6.92 3.57
CA GLN A 266 2.16 6.12 4.28
C GLN A 266 1.28 5.38 3.29
N LEU A 267 0.75 4.23 3.74
CA LEU A 267 -0.18 3.43 2.95
C LEU A 267 -1.51 4.17 2.78
N ASP A 268 -1.98 4.26 1.55
CA ASP A 268 -3.38 4.56 1.27
C ASP A 268 -4.22 3.35 1.69
N GLU A 269 -5.13 3.57 2.63
CA GLU A 269 -5.98 2.54 3.20
C GLU A 269 -7.36 2.50 2.54
N SER A 270 -7.57 3.34 1.53
CA SER A 270 -8.77 3.46 0.76
C SER A 270 -8.57 3.03 -0.69
N ALA A 271 -9.68 2.72 -1.34
CA ALA A 271 -9.76 2.51 -2.77
C ALA A 271 -11.12 3.02 -3.27
N TRP A 272 -11.19 3.25 -4.58
CA TRP A 272 -12.45 3.51 -5.27
C TRP A 272 -13.03 2.20 -5.79
N VAL A 273 -14.30 1.94 -5.50
CA VAL A 273 -14.99 0.71 -5.92
C VAL A 273 -16.25 1.07 -6.70
N GLU A 274 -16.47 0.38 -7.81
CA GLU A 274 -17.62 0.62 -8.68
C GLU A 274 -18.92 0.21 -8.01
N VAL A 275 -19.96 1.05 -8.16
CA VAL A 275 -21.33 0.74 -7.77
C VAL A 275 -22.06 0.15 -8.98
N ARG A 276 -22.24 -1.17 -8.96
CA ARG A 276 -22.88 -1.92 -10.05
C ARG A 276 -24.39 -1.81 -10.06
N ALA A 277 -25.01 -1.68 -8.89
CA ALA A 277 -26.45 -1.61 -8.77
C ALA A 277 -26.88 -0.92 -7.47
N ALA A 278 -28.01 -0.23 -7.53
CA ALA A 278 -28.75 0.27 -6.38
C ALA A 278 -30.21 -0.19 -6.54
N THR A 279 -30.60 -1.24 -5.83
CA THR A 279 -31.91 -1.87 -6.01
C THR A 279 -32.78 -1.62 -4.80
N ALA A 280 -34.01 -1.14 -5.02
CA ALA A 280 -34.99 -1.01 -3.95
C ALA A 280 -35.21 -2.38 -3.29
N ARG A 281 -35.00 -2.47 -1.98
CA ARG A 281 -35.20 -3.71 -1.24
C ARG A 281 -36.70 -3.97 -1.08
N ALA A 282 -37.13 -5.18 -1.40
CA ALA A 282 -38.53 -5.59 -1.27
C ALA A 282 -39.05 -5.31 0.15
N THR A 283 -40.18 -4.61 0.23
CA THR A 283 -40.78 -4.22 1.50
C THR A 283 -41.42 -5.42 2.18
N GLY A 284 -40.85 -5.87 3.31
CA GLY A 284 -41.49 -6.85 4.18
C GLY A 284 -42.67 -6.25 4.97
N THR A 285 -43.41 -7.10 5.69
CA THR A 285 -44.53 -6.68 6.55
C THR A 285 -44.09 -5.86 7.77
N LYS A 286 -42.83 -6.02 8.21
CA LYS A 286 -42.24 -5.27 9.34
C LYS A 286 -41.31 -4.17 8.83
N PRO A 287 -41.41 -2.93 9.34
CA PRO A 287 -40.46 -1.88 9.00
C PRO A 287 -39.06 -2.22 9.54
N SER A 288 -38.04 -1.80 8.81
CA SER A 288 -36.64 -1.86 9.25
C SER A 288 -36.33 -0.69 10.18
N THR A 289 -35.31 -0.85 11.03
CA THR A 289 -34.79 0.26 11.87
C THR A 289 -33.44 0.68 11.33
N LEU A 290 -33.33 1.93 10.90
CA LEU A 290 -32.08 2.58 10.53
C LEU A 290 -31.53 3.37 11.71
N TYR A 291 -30.21 3.36 11.84
CA TYR A 291 -29.49 4.11 12.87
C TYR A 291 -28.65 5.19 12.20
N GLY A 292 -28.85 6.43 12.62
CA GLY A 292 -28.02 7.57 12.28
C GLY A 292 -27.10 7.93 13.46
N PHE A 293 -25.87 8.32 13.16
CA PHE A 293 -24.87 8.68 14.15
C PHE A 293 -24.41 10.12 13.90
N GLY A 294 -24.49 10.95 14.93
CA GLY A 294 -23.74 12.20 14.97
C GLY A 294 -22.29 11.90 15.31
N LEU A 295 -21.35 12.47 14.55
CA LEU A 295 -19.94 12.10 14.64
C LEU A 295 -19.05 13.33 14.72
N ALA A 296 -18.05 13.30 15.61
CA ALA A 296 -17.06 14.34 15.78
C ALA A 296 -15.64 13.74 15.98
N PRO A 297 -14.59 14.33 15.39
CA PRO A 297 -14.59 15.57 14.59
C PRO A 297 -15.01 15.36 13.12
N HIS A 298 -15.24 14.12 12.69
CA HIS A 298 -15.52 13.80 11.29
C HIS A 298 -16.94 13.26 11.13
N PRO A 299 -17.78 13.85 10.25
CA PRO A 299 -19.20 13.51 10.13
C PRO A 299 -19.47 12.19 9.38
N GLY A 300 -18.44 11.52 8.87
CA GLY A 300 -18.56 10.26 8.12
C GLY A 300 -18.04 9.06 8.91
N PHE A 301 -18.48 7.86 8.51
CA PHE A 301 -18.06 6.57 9.06
C PHE A 301 -18.13 5.47 8.00
N LEU A 302 -17.55 4.30 8.29
CA LEU A 302 -17.52 3.16 7.39
C LEU A 302 -18.70 2.21 7.63
N VAL A 303 -19.49 1.98 6.58
CA VAL A 303 -20.55 0.95 6.52
C VAL A 303 -20.10 -0.17 5.60
N ASN A 304 -19.78 -1.34 6.17
CA ASN A 304 -19.21 -2.48 5.44
C ASN A 304 -18.00 -2.08 4.56
N GLY A 305 -17.18 -1.15 5.08
CA GLY A 305 -16.04 -0.59 4.37
C GLY A 305 -16.30 0.68 3.56
N HIS A 306 -17.55 1.04 3.25
CA HIS A 306 -17.88 2.21 2.42
C HIS A 306 -17.97 3.47 3.26
N LEU A 307 -17.33 4.57 2.82
CA LEU A 307 -17.45 5.85 3.50
C LEU A 307 -18.84 6.45 3.27
N ALA A 308 -19.55 6.64 4.39
CA ALA A 308 -20.92 7.10 4.42
C ALA A 308 -21.11 8.21 5.46
N ARG A 309 -22.06 9.12 5.25
CA ARG A 309 -22.49 10.10 6.29
C ARG A 309 -23.99 10.33 6.26
N VAL A 310 -24.58 10.65 7.40
CA VAL A 310 -26.00 11.01 7.46
C VAL A 310 -26.21 12.40 6.85
N PRO A 311 -27.27 12.65 6.07
CA PRO A 311 -27.66 14.00 5.66
C PRO A 311 -27.83 14.94 6.86
N TRP A 312 -27.42 16.20 6.71
CA TRP A 312 -27.50 17.21 7.78
C TRP A 312 -28.94 17.43 8.28
N ASP A 313 -29.92 17.33 7.40
CA ASP A 313 -31.34 17.56 7.71
C ASP A 313 -31.94 16.48 8.62
N LEU A 314 -31.26 15.34 8.78
CA LEU A 314 -31.65 14.26 9.71
C LEU A 314 -30.95 14.36 11.07
N LEU A 315 -30.07 15.34 11.26
CA LEU A 315 -29.35 15.61 12.51
C LEU A 315 -29.94 16.80 13.31
N GLY A 316 -30.87 17.55 12.71
CA GLY A 316 -31.68 18.61 13.35
C GLY A 316 -32.96 18.08 14.01
#